data_AF-A0A345XNT7-F1
#
_entry.id   AF-A0A345XNT7-F1
#
_cell.length_a   1.000
_cell.length_b   1.000
_cell.length_c   1.000
_cell.angle_alpha   90.00
_cell.angle_beta   90.00
_cell.angle_gamma   90.00
#
_symmetry.space_group_name_H-M   'P 1'
#
loop_
_entity.id
_entity.type
_entity.pdbx_description
1 polymer ?
#
loop_
_entity_poly.entity_id
_entity_poly.type
_entity_poly.pdbx_seq_one_letter_code
_entity_poly.pdbx_strand_id
1 'polypeptide(L)'
;MTPIHAPEATERNPGPDPVRNPEPDPVRTHTEVSRHRTSEGIVIWCRCTACGRLRALLVPDFPHVRPAAAGTRTLDCPGCF
;
A
#
# COMPACT_ATOMS: atom_id res chain seq x y z
N MET A 1 54.29 36.51 -18.66
CA MET A 1 53.04 36.52 -17.85
C MET A 1 52.04 35.61 -18.55
N THR A 2 51.81 34.42 -18.00
CA THR A 2 50.79 33.48 -18.47
C THR A 2 50.28 32.73 -17.23
N PRO A 3 48.97 32.75 -16.91
CA PRO A 3 48.46 32.10 -15.71
C PRO A 3 48.30 30.59 -15.93
N ILE A 4 48.64 29.83 -14.90
CA ILE A 4 48.44 28.37 -14.81
C ILE A 4 46.96 28.13 -14.51
N HIS A 5 46.24 27.54 -15.46
CA HIS A 5 44.85 27.09 -15.25
C HIS A 5 44.84 25.83 -14.38
N ALA A 6 44.14 25.88 -13.25
CA ALA A 6 43.84 24.72 -12.41
C ALA A 6 42.84 23.79 -13.13
N PRO A 7 42.89 22.47 -12.94
CA PRO A 7 41.86 21.58 -13.45
C PRO A 7 40.58 21.72 -12.60
N GLU A 8 39.46 22.00 -13.27
CA GLU A 8 38.13 22.07 -12.68
C GLU A 8 37.78 20.73 -12.01
N ALA A 9 37.44 20.79 -10.72
CA ALA A 9 36.91 19.67 -9.99
C ALA A 9 35.57 19.27 -10.63
N THR A 10 35.56 18.15 -11.35
CA THR A 10 34.33 17.53 -11.84
C THR A 10 33.49 17.13 -10.62
N GLU A 11 32.49 17.95 -10.30
CA GLU A 11 31.40 17.58 -9.41
C GLU A 11 30.72 16.32 -9.98
N ARG A 12 31.02 15.17 -9.39
CA ARG A 12 30.28 13.94 -9.65
C ARG A 12 28.87 14.15 -9.12
N ASN A 13 27.93 14.41 -10.01
CA ASN A 13 26.51 14.29 -9.69
C ASN A 13 26.28 12.90 -9.07
N PRO A 14 25.68 12.79 -7.87
CA PRO A 14 25.24 11.50 -7.36
C PRO A 14 24.22 10.96 -8.37
N GLY A 15 24.48 9.75 -8.87
CA GLY A 15 23.54 9.07 -9.78
C GLY A 15 22.16 8.97 -9.12
N PRO A 16 21.08 8.81 -9.90
CA PRO A 16 19.76 8.58 -9.33
C PRO A 16 19.86 7.41 -8.36
N ASP A 17 19.31 7.58 -7.15
CA ASP A 17 19.25 6.51 -6.16
C ASP A 17 18.80 5.22 -6.86
N PRO A 18 19.45 4.08 -6.61
CA PRO A 18 18.97 2.82 -7.15
C PRO A 18 17.51 2.71 -6.71
N VAL A 19 16.60 2.69 -7.70
CA VAL A 19 15.17 2.51 -7.48
C VAL A 19 15.06 1.29 -6.58
N ARG A 20 14.83 1.52 -5.28
CA ARG A 20 14.55 0.43 -4.36
C ARG A 20 13.27 -0.15 -4.90
N ASN A 21 13.37 -1.32 -5.55
CA ASN A 21 12.19 -2.11 -5.82
C ASN A 21 11.45 -2.17 -4.49
N PRO A 22 10.17 -1.74 -4.44
CA PRO A 22 9.41 -1.91 -3.22
C PRO A 22 9.50 -3.39 -2.87
N GLU A 23 10.03 -3.68 -1.69
CA GLU A 23 9.99 -5.04 -1.14
C GLU A 23 8.58 -5.56 -1.38
N PRO A 24 8.40 -6.79 -1.90
CA PRO A 24 7.08 -7.31 -2.16
C PRO A 24 6.29 -7.21 -0.85
N ASP A 25 5.34 -6.26 -0.83
CA ASP A 25 4.43 -6.00 0.28
C ASP A 25 3.91 -7.36 0.71
N PRO A 26 4.06 -7.74 2.00
CA PRO A 26 3.81 -9.12 2.46
C PRO A 26 2.47 -9.55 1.90
N VAL A 27 2.52 -10.50 0.94
CA VAL A 27 1.48 -10.80 -0.05
C VAL A 27 0.12 -10.29 0.40
N ARG A 28 -0.28 -9.08 -0.03
CA ARG A 28 -1.61 -8.56 0.34
C ARG A 28 -2.64 -9.55 -0.19
N THR A 29 -3.24 -10.32 0.72
CA THR A 29 -4.27 -11.32 0.40
C THR A 29 -5.57 -10.68 -0.10
N HIS A 30 -5.65 -9.34 -0.04
CA HIS A 30 -6.76 -8.54 -0.51
C HIS A 30 -6.31 -7.26 -1.21
N THR A 31 -7.06 -6.89 -2.24
CA THR A 31 -6.96 -5.59 -2.90
C THR A 31 -8.20 -4.76 -2.54
N GLU A 32 -7.99 -3.53 -2.08
CA GLU A 32 -9.07 -2.56 -1.90
C GLU A 32 -9.68 -2.23 -3.27
N VAL A 33 -11.01 -2.34 -3.38
CA VAL A 33 -11.74 -2.02 -4.61
C VAL A 33 -12.60 -0.79 -4.48
N SER A 34 -13.07 -0.46 -3.27
CA SER A 34 -13.73 0.81 -3.02
C SER A 34 -13.70 1.19 -1.55
N ARG A 35 -13.92 2.48 -1.30
CA ARG A 35 -13.98 3.08 0.02
C ARG A 35 -15.09 4.11 0.06
N HIS A 36 -15.98 3.99 1.02
CA HIS A 36 -17.14 4.86 1.16
C HIS A 36 -17.25 5.34 2.60
N ARG A 37 -17.48 6.64 2.78
CA ARG A 37 -17.82 7.21 4.08
C ARG A 37 -19.32 7.08 4.33
N THR A 38 -19.70 6.60 5.50
CA THR A 38 -21.06 6.50 5.99
C THR A 38 -21.19 7.30 7.30
N SER A 39 -22.40 7.40 7.85
CA SER A 39 -22.62 8.01 9.17
C SER A 39 -21.99 7.23 10.32
N GLU A 40 -21.66 5.96 10.10
CA GLU A 40 -21.11 5.05 11.11
C GLU A 40 -19.58 4.95 11.05
N GLY A 41 -18.97 5.42 9.95
CA GLY A 41 -17.52 5.37 9.73
C GLY A 41 -17.18 5.16 8.26
N ILE A 42 -16.09 4.46 7.99
CA ILE A 42 -15.63 4.14 6.63
C ILE A 42 -15.90 2.67 6.35
N VAL A 43 -16.62 2.40 5.26
CA VAL A 43 -16.77 1.05 4.71
C VAL A 43 -15.76 0.88 3.59
N ILE A 44 -14.88 -0.10 3.74
CA ILE A 44 -13.88 -0.49 2.74
C ILE A 44 -14.32 -1.83 2.16
N TRP A 45 -14.44 -1.87 0.83
CA TRP A 45 -14.65 -3.11 0.11
C TRP A 45 -13.33 -3.59 -0.45
N CYS A 46 -13.02 -4.85 -0.16
CA CYS A 46 -11.81 -5.50 -0.65
C CYS A 46 -12.18 -6.77 -1.41
N ARG A 47 -11.40 -7.10 -2.44
CA ARG A 47 -11.46 -8.39 -3.12
C ARG A 47 -10.25 -9.23 -2.73
N CYS A 48 -10.49 -10.50 -2.44
CA CYS A 48 -9.43 -11.48 -2.34
C CYS A 48 -8.67 -11.57 -3.68
N THR A 49 -7.34 -11.54 -3.63
CA THR A 49 -6.49 -11.60 -4.84
C THR A 49 -6.50 -12.97 -5.50
N ALA A 50 -6.67 -14.06 -4.74
CA ALA A 50 -6.66 -15.41 -5.29
C ALA A 50 -8.04 -15.90 -5.78
N CYS A 51 -9.12 -15.63 -5.04
CA CYS A 51 -10.45 -16.16 -5.34
C CYS A 51 -11.49 -15.09 -5.74
N GLY A 52 -11.12 -13.82 -5.73
CA GLY A 52 -11.99 -12.71 -6.14
C GLY A 52 -13.14 -12.36 -5.19
N ARG A 53 -13.31 -13.06 -4.06
CA ARG A 53 -14.45 -12.83 -3.16
C ARG A 53 -14.38 -11.47 -2.50
N LEU A 54 -15.55 -10.85 -2.38
CA LEU A 54 -15.73 -9.54 -1.80
C LEU A 54 -15.88 -9.61 -0.28
N ARG A 55 -15.17 -8.74 0.43
CA ARG A 55 -15.23 -8.52 1.88
C ARG A 55 -15.53 -7.05 2.14
N ALA A 56 -16.37 -6.79 3.14
CA ALA A 56 -16.53 -5.45 3.69
C ALA A 56 -15.80 -5.34 5.03
N LEU A 57 -15.14 -4.22 5.26
CA LEU A 57 -14.61 -3.81 6.56
C LEU A 57 -15.24 -2.48 6.91
N LEU A 58 -15.99 -2.44 8.01
CA LEU A 58 -16.42 -1.20 8.64
C LEU A 58 -15.36 -0.79 9.65
N VAL A 59 -14.81 0.41 9.44
CA VAL A 59 -13.94 1.12 10.39
C VAL A 59 -14.76 2.24 11.01
N PRO A 60 -15.21 2.11 12.26
CA PRO A 60 -16.02 3.12 12.93
C PRO A 60 -15.25 4.43 13.13
N ASP A 61 -15.96 5.56 13.08
CA ASP A 61 -15.39 6.86 13.45
C ASP A 61 -15.11 6.97 14.97
N PHE A 62 -15.76 6.13 15.77
CA PHE A 62 -15.63 6.12 17.22
C PHE A 62 -14.50 5.20 17.67
N PRO A 63 -13.47 5.70 18.37
CA PRO A 63 -12.27 4.93 18.71
C PRO A 63 -12.52 3.77 19.69
N HIS A 64 -13.65 3.81 20.41
CA HIS A 64 -14.04 2.75 21.34
C HIS A 64 -14.81 1.60 20.68
N VAL A 65 -15.24 1.76 19.42
CA VAL A 65 -15.98 0.75 18.68
C VAL A 65 -14.99 -0.04 17.83
N ARG A 66 -15.05 -1.37 17.92
CA ARG A 66 -14.15 -2.24 17.15
C ARG A 66 -14.56 -2.27 15.68
N PRO A 67 -13.59 -2.34 14.74
CA PRO A 67 -13.88 -2.62 13.35
C PRO A 67 -14.67 -3.92 13.18
N ALA A 68 -15.66 -3.89 12.31
CA ALA A 68 -16.49 -5.05 11.99
C ALA A 68 -16.22 -5.48 10.56
N ALA A 69 -16.18 -6.79 10.31
CA ALA A 69 -15.99 -7.33 8.97
C ALA A 69 -17.18 -8.20 8.59
N ALA A 70 -17.69 -8.01 7.38
CA ALA A 70 -18.68 -8.88 6.76
C ALA A 70 -18.02 -9.65 5.61
N GLY A 71 -18.25 -10.97 5.56
CA GLY A 71 -17.64 -11.86 4.57
C GLY A 71 -16.27 -12.42 4.99
N THR A 72 -16.20 -13.11 6.13
CA THR A 72 -14.99 -13.85 6.57
C THR A 72 -14.96 -15.26 5.93
N ARG A 73 -13.84 -15.92 5.60
CA ARG A 73 -12.40 -15.68 5.91
C ARG A 73 -11.54 -15.59 4.64
N THR A 74 -10.38 -14.95 4.72
CA THR A 74 -9.29 -15.12 3.74
C THR A 74 -8.03 -15.40 4.52
N LEU A 75 -7.78 -16.67 4.82
CA LEU A 75 -6.43 -17.18 4.78
C LEU A 75 -6.48 -18.31 3.76
N ASP A 76 -5.72 -18.11 2.68
CA ASP A 76 -5.59 -18.93 1.48
C ASP A 76 -6.87 -19.57 0.94
N CYS A 77 -7.96 -18.82 0.72
CA CYS A 77 -8.26 -18.47 -0.66
C CYS A 77 -7.76 -19.53 -1.67
N PRO A 78 -8.41 -20.73 -1.85
CA PRO A 78 -9.21 -21.69 -1.02
C PRO A 78 -9.84 -21.32 0.32
N GLY A 79 -10.99 -20.74 0.16
CA GLY A 79 -11.29 -19.50 0.77
C GLY A 79 -11.85 -18.69 -0.38
N CYS A 80 -12.68 -17.72 -0.16
CA CYS A 80 -13.01 -17.19 1.13
C CYS A 80 -14.35 -17.77 1.54
N PHE A 81 -14.35 -18.82 2.33
CA PHE A 81 -15.53 -19.41 2.97
C PHE A 81 -15.48 -19.12 4.47
#